data_AF-X8JQN0-F1
#
_entry.id   AF-X8JQN0-F1
#
_cell.length_a   1.000
_cell.length_b   1.000
_cell.length_c   1.000
_cell.angle_alpha   90.00
_cell.angle_beta   90.00
_cell.angle_gamma   90.00
#
_symmetry.space_group_name_H-M   'P 1'
#
loop_
_entity.id
_entity.type
_entity.pdbx_description
1 polymer ?
#
loop_
_entity_poly.entity_id
_entity_poly.type
_entity_poly.pdbx_seq_one_letter_code
_entity_poly.pdbx_strand_id
1 'polypeptide(L)'
;MARTKLLEKDVDLLLVDSGDLHDGSGLTDGYPKGDVNGHEAIKSFLKAPYDVMAIGNHELYVTDVTLDVYNNFAPKLDGRYLSSNAYLQTTLKNASSIEHTIGSRYRRFKTPHGRQVTSLGVIFDFKEHNKNTTIHIPKNMVTETWFQELMLQPTDIFVLAGHMSDKQGQWDIVTSAIRKYHPNTPIAALGGHEHARACRQLDSNSMVLESGRFMETVDYFVERYPWPHPQNIYAFYTFQVLPEALIKTSGRADKPYVTLVNSGMLRFDIYRGVFTWNDQLTVLPFKEGYTYIEVPWLIARNVKDKLFEYPKDHLNTARVLAEESSSIDVNQFEHLAQKPLSTSSSLSPGYVTKDKCGGNGDDTKHTRIPRQASPDYMSNDPFYPIPREALVDLIMPAFLEKRVLESINKLGHPATREDMHRYGNVASKELFARYFEHFPAINNECPED
;
A
#
# COMPACT_ATOMS: atom_id res chain seq x y z
N MET A 1 9.16 12.77 -26.32
CA MET A 1 8.95 11.88 -27.47
C MET A 1 7.48 11.48 -27.64
N ALA A 2 6.84 10.81 -26.67
CA ALA A 2 5.45 10.33 -26.83
C ALA A 2 4.43 11.44 -27.16
N ARG A 3 4.34 12.52 -26.34
CA ARG A 3 3.44 13.66 -26.61
C ARG A 3 3.63 14.24 -28.02
N THR A 4 4.87 14.39 -28.48
CA THR A 4 5.22 14.89 -29.82
C THR A 4 4.53 14.07 -30.92
N LYS A 5 4.62 12.73 -30.85
CA LYS A 5 4.00 11.79 -31.80
C LYS A 5 2.46 11.69 -31.72
N LEU A 6 1.83 12.40 -30.78
CA LEU A 6 0.37 12.44 -30.59
C LEU A 6 -0.22 13.81 -30.97
N LEU A 7 0.55 14.89 -30.81
CA LEU A 7 0.24 16.19 -31.44
C LEU A 7 0.20 16.06 -32.98
N GLU A 8 1.09 15.25 -33.55
CA GLU A 8 1.08 14.83 -34.97
C GLU A 8 -0.20 14.06 -35.39
N LYS A 9 -1.09 13.73 -34.45
CA LYS A 9 -2.30 12.91 -34.66
C LYS A 9 -3.59 13.56 -34.13
N ASP A 10 -3.59 14.85 -33.77
CA ASP A 10 -4.75 15.56 -33.19
C ASP A 10 -5.23 14.95 -31.85
N VAL A 11 -4.30 14.41 -31.06
CA VAL A 11 -4.58 13.70 -29.80
C VAL A 11 -3.92 14.40 -28.60
N ASP A 12 -4.73 14.69 -27.58
CA ASP A 12 -4.24 15.07 -26.25
C ASP A 12 -3.70 13.83 -25.51
N LEU A 13 -2.56 13.98 -24.83
CA LEU A 13 -2.07 13.01 -23.85
C LEU A 13 -1.85 13.70 -22.52
N LEU A 14 -2.56 13.24 -21.50
CA LEU A 14 -2.35 13.59 -20.11
C LEU A 14 -1.47 12.52 -19.43
N LEU A 15 -0.61 12.94 -18.52
CA LEU A 15 0.15 12.08 -17.62
C LEU A 15 -0.32 12.37 -16.19
N VAL A 16 -0.78 11.32 -15.50
CA VAL A 16 -1.40 11.42 -14.17
C VAL A 16 -0.71 10.47 -13.20
N ASP A 17 -0.58 10.91 -11.95
CA ASP A 17 -0.10 10.11 -10.82
C ASP A 17 -1.18 9.99 -9.73
N SER A 18 -1.14 8.92 -8.94
CA SER A 18 -2.15 8.59 -7.91
C SER A 18 -1.58 8.45 -6.49
N GLY A 19 -0.37 8.95 -6.22
CA GLY A 19 0.23 9.00 -4.88
C GLY A 19 0.94 7.72 -4.44
N ASP A 20 1.50 7.74 -3.22
CA ASP A 20 2.49 6.78 -2.67
C ASP A 20 3.81 6.81 -3.46
N LEU A 21 4.62 7.83 -3.17
CA LEU A 21 5.88 8.15 -3.85
C LEU A 21 7.15 7.65 -3.09
N HIS A 22 6.98 6.95 -1.97
CA HIS A 22 8.04 6.35 -1.14
C HIS A 22 7.55 5.09 -0.39
N ASP A 23 8.35 4.51 0.52
CA ASP A 23 8.09 3.29 1.30
C ASP A 23 8.01 1.99 0.47
N GLY A 24 9.12 1.70 -0.21
CA GLY A 24 9.35 0.50 -1.01
C GLY A 24 10.65 0.49 -1.83
N SER A 25 11.61 1.39 -1.57
CA SER A 25 12.83 1.50 -2.38
C SER A 25 14.03 2.06 -1.62
N GLY A 26 15.22 1.50 -1.87
CA GLY A 26 16.48 2.10 -1.42
C GLY A 26 16.72 3.52 -1.95
N LEU A 27 16.10 3.91 -3.07
CA LEU A 27 16.19 5.25 -3.62
C LEU A 27 15.45 6.30 -2.75
N THR A 28 14.29 5.97 -2.19
CA THR A 28 13.46 6.87 -1.38
C THR A 28 13.78 6.76 0.10
N ASP A 29 13.95 5.53 0.59
CA ASP A 29 13.93 5.18 2.02
C ASP A 29 15.37 5.09 2.59
N GLY A 30 16.36 5.20 1.70
CA GLY A 30 17.81 5.28 1.94
C GLY A 30 18.31 6.71 2.22
N TYR A 31 17.51 7.53 2.89
CA TYR A 31 17.85 8.92 3.17
C TYR A 31 18.79 9.09 4.39
N PRO A 32 19.61 10.17 4.46
CA PRO A 32 20.54 10.43 5.56
C PRO A 32 19.88 10.53 6.94
N LYS A 33 20.66 10.27 8.00
CA LYS A 33 20.21 10.45 9.38
C LYS A 33 19.94 11.93 9.70
N GLY A 34 18.68 12.27 9.95
CA GLY A 34 18.23 13.63 10.25
C GLY A 34 17.57 14.36 9.08
N ASP A 35 17.49 13.71 7.91
CA ASP A 35 16.72 14.16 6.75
C ASP A 35 15.29 13.58 6.78
N VAL A 36 14.44 13.88 5.79
CA VAL A 36 13.04 13.41 5.68
C VAL A 36 12.90 12.30 4.61
N ASN A 37 11.91 11.42 4.77
CA ASN A 37 11.70 10.32 3.82
C ASN A 37 11.32 10.83 2.43
N GLY A 38 11.89 10.20 1.40
CA GLY A 38 11.67 10.57 0.01
C GLY A 38 12.22 11.93 -0.42
N HIS A 39 12.69 12.81 0.48
CA HIS A 39 12.93 14.24 0.22
C HIS A 39 13.64 14.53 -1.11
N GLU A 40 14.84 13.99 -1.32
CA GLU A 40 15.58 14.14 -2.58
C GLU A 40 15.05 13.26 -3.73
N ALA A 41 14.51 12.09 -3.40
CA ALA A 41 14.07 11.09 -4.38
C ALA A 41 12.81 11.52 -5.13
N ILE A 42 11.79 12.05 -4.44
CA ILE A 42 10.53 12.47 -5.05
C ILE A 42 10.73 13.68 -6.00
N LYS A 43 11.80 14.47 -5.82
CA LYS A 43 12.20 15.53 -6.77
C LYS A 43 12.54 14.98 -8.16
N SER A 44 12.71 13.67 -8.34
CA SER A 44 12.79 13.04 -9.66
C SER A 44 11.48 13.13 -10.45
N PHE A 45 10.31 13.00 -9.80
CA PHE A 45 8.99 13.09 -10.44
C PHE A 45 8.72 14.49 -11.01
N LEU A 46 9.30 15.53 -10.41
CA LEU A 46 9.25 16.92 -10.94
C LEU A 46 9.91 17.07 -12.33
N LYS A 47 10.72 16.10 -12.77
CA LYS A 47 11.34 16.08 -14.10
C LYS A 47 10.40 15.49 -15.17
N ALA A 48 9.36 14.77 -14.76
CA ALA A 48 8.33 14.25 -15.66
C ALA A 48 7.18 15.27 -15.80
N PRO A 49 6.61 15.44 -17.00
CA PRO A 49 5.56 16.42 -17.26
C PRO A 49 4.18 15.89 -16.82
N TYR A 50 4.02 15.53 -15.55
CA TYR A 50 2.70 15.22 -14.98
C TYR A 50 1.80 16.45 -15.11
N ASP A 51 0.55 16.26 -15.55
CA ASP A 51 -0.48 17.31 -15.61
C ASP A 51 -1.40 17.30 -14.37
N VAL A 52 -1.46 16.15 -13.67
CA VAL A 52 -2.14 15.91 -12.40
C VAL A 52 -1.35 14.89 -11.59
N MET A 53 -1.28 15.04 -10.27
CA MET A 53 -0.80 14.06 -9.30
C MET A 53 -1.72 14.08 -8.07
N ALA A 54 -1.90 12.98 -7.36
CA ALA A 54 -2.62 12.94 -6.07
C ALA A 54 -1.68 12.62 -4.90
N ILE A 55 -2.16 12.85 -3.67
CA ILE A 55 -1.51 12.40 -2.43
C ILE A 55 -1.93 10.97 -2.07
N GLY A 56 -0.98 10.15 -1.63
CA GLY A 56 -1.21 8.81 -1.09
C GLY A 56 -1.25 8.74 0.42
N ASN A 57 -1.34 7.53 0.99
CA ASN A 57 -1.29 7.33 2.43
C ASN A 57 0.14 7.36 2.99
N HIS A 58 1.14 6.98 2.19
CA HIS A 58 2.52 6.96 2.67
C HIS A 58 3.03 8.38 2.99
N GLU A 59 2.62 9.39 2.21
CA GLU A 59 2.87 10.81 2.52
C GLU A 59 2.18 11.31 3.81
N LEU A 60 1.29 10.51 4.43
CA LEU A 60 0.41 10.92 5.52
C LEU A 60 0.63 10.15 6.84
N TYR A 61 1.37 9.03 6.85
CA TYR A 61 1.70 8.30 8.09
C TYR A 61 2.61 9.12 9.04
N VAL A 62 3.51 9.95 8.51
CA VAL A 62 4.55 10.67 9.29
C VAL A 62 4.41 12.17 9.10
N THR A 63 4.27 12.92 10.22
CA THR A 63 4.08 14.38 10.20
C THR A 63 5.17 15.13 9.43
N ASP A 64 6.43 14.75 9.60
CA ASP A 64 7.56 15.42 8.94
C ASP A 64 7.53 15.22 7.41
N VAL A 65 7.06 14.04 6.94
CA VAL A 65 6.87 13.75 5.51
C VAL A 65 5.73 14.58 4.94
N THR A 66 4.58 14.66 5.63
CA THR A 66 3.48 15.52 5.19
C THR A 66 3.89 17.00 5.15
N LEU A 67 4.69 17.45 6.11
CA LEU A 67 5.23 18.82 6.12
C LEU A 67 6.23 19.06 5.00
N ASP A 68 7.07 18.08 4.63
CA ASP A 68 7.96 18.22 3.48
C ASP A 68 7.19 18.26 2.15
N VAL A 69 6.18 17.39 1.99
CA VAL A 69 5.29 17.39 0.83
C VAL A 69 4.59 18.75 0.69
N TYR A 70 4.06 19.30 1.79
CA TYR A 70 3.39 20.60 1.84
C TYR A 70 4.33 21.79 1.53
N ASN A 71 5.54 21.84 2.11
CA ASN A 71 6.44 22.98 1.97
C ASN A 71 7.33 22.92 0.72
N ASN A 72 7.82 21.72 0.35
CA ASN A 72 8.93 21.55 -0.58
C ASN A 72 8.56 20.84 -1.89
N PHE A 73 7.55 19.97 -1.90
CA PHE A 73 7.15 19.22 -3.11
C PHE A 73 5.93 19.84 -3.83
N ALA A 74 4.75 19.85 -3.20
CA ALA A 74 3.50 20.30 -3.80
C ALA A 74 3.56 21.73 -4.38
N PRO A 75 4.24 22.72 -3.77
CA PRO A 75 4.37 24.06 -4.34
C PRO A 75 5.19 24.11 -5.64
N LYS A 76 6.08 23.15 -5.89
CA LYS A 76 6.87 23.06 -7.15
C LYS A 76 6.02 22.60 -8.33
N LEU A 77 4.88 21.98 -8.05
CA LEU A 77 3.96 21.45 -9.05
C LEU A 77 2.91 22.45 -9.49
N ASP A 78 2.90 23.72 -9.06
CA ASP A 78 2.03 24.77 -9.63
C ASP A 78 0.55 24.30 -9.79
N GLY A 79 -0.04 23.88 -8.66
CA GLY A 79 -1.43 23.45 -8.56
C GLY A 79 -1.81 22.19 -9.34
N ARG A 80 -0.86 21.29 -9.67
CA ARG A 80 -1.17 19.93 -10.18
C ARG A 80 -0.88 18.79 -9.20
N TYR A 81 -0.26 19.06 -8.05
CA TYR A 81 -0.37 18.15 -6.90
C TYR A 81 -1.71 18.40 -6.21
N LEU A 82 -2.55 17.37 -6.13
CA LEU A 82 -3.93 17.47 -5.68
C LEU A 82 -4.18 16.75 -4.36
N SER A 83 -4.96 17.42 -3.52
CA SER A 83 -5.40 16.96 -2.22
C SER A 83 -6.80 17.53 -1.97
N SER A 84 -7.81 16.87 -2.53
CA SER A 84 -9.20 17.30 -2.47
C SER A 84 -9.80 17.16 -1.08
N ASN A 85 -9.31 16.19 -0.30
CA ASN A 85 -9.93 15.79 0.95
C ASN A 85 -8.97 15.38 2.07
N ALA A 86 -7.66 15.61 1.90
CA ALA A 86 -6.67 15.51 2.97
C ALA A 86 -6.11 16.90 3.28
N TYR A 87 -6.01 17.22 4.56
CA TYR A 87 -5.62 18.55 5.04
C TYR A 87 -4.55 18.45 6.13
N LEU A 88 -3.71 19.48 6.23
CA LEU A 88 -2.77 19.69 7.32
C LEU A 88 -3.46 20.52 8.41
N GLN A 89 -3.56 19.99 9.63
CA GLN A 89 -4.21 20.64 10.76
C GLN A 89 -3.19 21.35 11.66
N THR A 90 -3.34 22.68 11.77
CA THR A 90 -2.59 23.53 12.70
C THR A 90 -3.43 23.84 13.93
N THR A 91 -2.94 23.55 15.13
CA THR A 91 -3.59 23.99 16.39
C THR A 91 -3.13 25.39 16.77
N LEU A 92 -4.08 26.31 16.96
CA LEU A 92 -3.83 27.70 17.33
C LEU A 92 -3.71 27.86 18.86
N LYS A 93 -3.16 29.00 19.32
CA LYS A 93 -2.87 29.28 20.74
C LYS A 93 -4.10 29.28 21.66
N ASN A 94 -5.30 29.41 21.10
CA ASN A 94 -6.60 29.35 21.76
C ASN A 94 -7.24 27.93 21.71
N ALA A 95 -6.46 26.91 21.35
CA ALA A 95 -6.88 25.50 21.19
C ALA A 95 -7.91 25.20 20.08
N SER A 96 -8.29 26.17 19.23
CA SER A 96 -8.99 25.87 17.98
C SER A 96 -8.02 25.38 16.89
N SER A 97 -8.44 24.43 16.06
CA SER A 97 -7.70 24.04 14.85
C SER A 97 -8.06 24.89 13.64
N ILE A 98 -7.14 24.95 12.68
CA ILE A 98 -7.37 25.41 11.30
C ILE A 98 -6.76 24.40 10.32
N GLU A 99 -7.43 24.17 9.20
CA GLU A 99 -7.03 23.24 8.16
C GLU A 99 -6.40 23.97 6.96
N HIS A 100 -5.29 23.43 6.47
CA HIS A 100 -4.60 23.90 5.27
C HIS A 100 -4.62 22.80 4.21
N THR A 101 -4.85 23.16 2.95
CA THR A 101 -4.84 22.21 1.82
C THR A 101 -3.39 21.80 1.50
N ILE A 102 -3.09 20.49 1.55
CA ILE A 102 -1.71 19.99 1.37
C ILE A 102 -1.24 20.18 -0.08
N GLY A 103 -2.08 19.75 -1.03
CA GLY A 103 -2.03 20.13 -2.44
C GLY A 103 -3.20 21.05 -2.78
N SER A 104 -3.48 21.28 -4.06
CA SER A 104 -4.71 21.98 -4.46
C SER A 104 -5.94 21.08 -4.33
N ARG A 105 -7.09 21.63 -3.92
CA ARG A 105 -8.35 20.87 -3.84
C ARG A 105 -8.81 20.33 -5.19
N TYR A 106 -8.54 21.06 -6.26
CA TYR A 106 -8.84 20.69 -7.64
C TYR A 106 -7.87 21.39 -8.60
N ARG A 107 -7.82 20.93 -9.86
CA ARG A 107 -7.21 21.66 -10.98
C ARG A 107 -8.24 21.83 -12.09
N ARG A 108 -8.27 23.00 -12.72
CA ARG A 108 -8.98 23.23 -14.00
C ARG A 108 -8.01 23.80 -15.01
N PHE A 109 -7.96 23.19 -16.18
CA PHE A 109 -7.03 23.58 -17.25
C PHE A 109 -7.60 23.19 -18.61
N LYS A 110 -7.06 23.80 -19.68
CA LYS A 110 -7.36 23.37 -21.04
C LYS A 110 -6.24 22.51 -21.60
N THR A 111 -6.59 21.48 -22.34
CA THR A 111 -5.63 20.71 -23.13
C THR A 111 -5.10 21.53 -24.33
N PRO A 112 -4.01 21.12 -24.99
CA PRO A 112 -3.56 21.73 -26.24
C PRO A 112 -4.65 21.88 -27.31
N HIS A 113 -5.57 20.91 -27.43
CA HIS A 113 -6.72 20.96 -28.35
C HIS A 113 -7.96 21.66 -27.73
N GLY A 114 -7.78 22.41 -26.64
CA GLY A 114 -8.77 23.33 -26.07
C GLY A 114 -9.81 22.74 -25.12
N ARG A 115 -9.80 21.42 -24.90
CA ARG A 115 -10.77 20.69 -24.04
C ARG A 115 -10.61 21.12 -22.58
N GLN A 116 -11.72 21.50 -21.93
CA GLN A 116 -11.75 21.91 -20.54
C GLN A 116 -11.75 20.69 -19.60
N VAL A 117 -10.60 20.43 -18.98
CA VAL A 117 -10.42 19.40 -17.96
C VAL A 117 -10.77 19.98 -16.58
N THR A 118 -11.44 19.19 -15.75
CA THR A 118 -11.58 19.42 -14.31
C THR A 118 -11.09 18.18 -13.56
N SER A 119 -10.21 18.37 -12.59
CA SER A 119 -9.51 17.28 -11.89
C SER A 119 -9.58 17.41 -10.37
N LEU A 120 -9.71 16.25 -9.72
CA LEU A 120 -9.66 16.06 -8.27
C LEU A 120 -8.49 15.11 -7.93
N GLY A 121 -8.05 15.14 -6.68
CA GLY A 121 -7.04 14.24 -6.10
C GLY A 121 -7.55 13.71 -4.78
N VAL A 122 -8.27 12.59 -4.81
CA VAL A 122 -9.05 12.09 -3.66
C VAL A 122 -8.37 10.87 -3.04
N ILE A 123 -8.23 10.85 -1.71
CA ILE A 123 -7.79 9.67 -0.95
C ILE A 123 -8.98 8.96 -0.31
N PHE A 124 -8.85 7.64 -0.10
CA PHE A 124 -9.84 6.79 0.57
C PHE A 124 -10.11 7.20 2.03
N ASP A 125 -10.98 6.46 2.72
CA ASP A 125 -11.25 6.67 4.15
C ASP A 125 -10.10 6.18 5.05
N PHE A 126 -8.93 6.79 4.89
CA PHE A 126 -7.70 6.48 5.60
C PHE A 126 -7.79 6.88 7.09
N LYS A 127 -7.56 5.93 8.00
CA LYS A 127 -7.73 6.11 9.46
C LYS A 127 -6.43 6.24 10.25
N GLU A 128 -5.29 6.00 9.61
CA GLU A 128 -3.98 5.87 10.27
C GLU A 128 -3.04 7.03 9.93
N HIS A 129 -3.62 8.12 9.41
CA HIS A 129 -2.95 9.38 9.17
C HIS A 129 -2.40 9.99 10.48
N ASN A 130 -1.35 10.79 10.36
CA ASN A 130 -0.71 11.38 11.53
C ASN A 130 -1.60 12.43 12.25
N LYS A 131 -1.24 12.74 13.50
CA LYS A 131 -1.97 13.66 14.40
C LYS A 131 -2.15 15.09 13.87
N ASN A 132 -1.36 15.50 12.88
CA ASN A 132 -1.36 16.83 12.29
C ASN A 132 -2.06 16.85 10.92
N THR A 133 -2.83 15.82 10.58
CA THR A 133 -3.66 15.79 9.36
C THR A 133 -5.10 15.43 9.68
N THR A 134 -6.01 15.75 8.76
CA THR A 134 -7.42 15.36 8.79
C THR A 134 -7.84 14.84 7.42
N ILE A 135 -8.71 13.83 7.40
CA ILE A 135 -9.28 13.23 6.18
C ILE A 135 -10.79 13.48 6.18
N HIS A 136 -11.27 14.21 5.18
CA HIS A 136 -12.69 14.28 4.88
C HIS A 136 -13.03 13.10 3.98
N ILE A 137 -13.71 12.09 4.52
CA ILE A 137 -14.09 10.90 3.75
C ILE A 137 -14.82 11.30 2.45
N PRO A 138 -14.69 10.58 1.32
CA PRO A 138 -15.29 10.98 0.03
C PRO A 138 -16.77 11.40 0.12
N LYS A 139 -17.56 10.71 0.96
CA LYS A 139 -18.96 11.06 1.28
C LYS A 139 -19.17 12.46 1.88
N ASN A 140 -18.22 12.94 2.68
CA ASN A 140 -18.26 14.28 3.27
C ASN A 140 -17.71 15.31 2.28
N MET A 141 -16.58 15.02 1.62
CA MET A 141 -15.95 15.90 0.63
C MET A 141 -16.94 16.38 -0.44
N VAL A 142 -17.75 15.46 -1.00
CA VAL A 142 -18.74 15.82 -2.04
C VAL A 142 -19.87 16.73 -1.54
N THR A 143 -19.98 17.00 -0.23
CA THR A 143 -20.96 17.93 0.36
C THR A 143 -20.37 19.31 0.67
N GLU A 144 -19.05 19.49 0.56
CA GLU A 144 -18.40 20.78 0.82
C GLU A 144 -18.75 21.84 -0.25
N THR A 145 -18.88 23.10 0.18
CA THR A 145 -19.31 24.22 -0.69
C THR A 145 -18.44 24.36 -1.94
N TRP A 146 -17.11 24.24 -1.82
CA TRP A 146 -16.20 24.36 -2.96
C TRP A 146 -16.41 23.25 -4.00
N PHE A 147 -16.82 22.05 -3.58
CA PHE A 147 -17.11 20.94 -4.50
C PHE A 147 -18.40 21.25 -5.26
N GLN A 148 -19.43 21.73 -4.56
CA GLN A 148 -20.69 22.14 -5.16
C GLN A 148 -20.51 23.30 -6.16
N GLU A 149 -19.73 24.32 -5.79
CA GLU A 149 -19.35 25.44 -6.68
C GLU A 149 -18.53 24.98 -7.89
N LEU A 150 -17.66 23.98 -7.72
CA LEU A 150 -16.90 23.36 -8.81
C LEU A 150 -17.80 22.59 -9.78
N MET A 151 -18.84 21.90 -9.29
CA MET A 151 -19.81 21.18 -10.14
C MET A 151 -20.76 22.11 -10.92
N LEU A 152 -20.78 23.42 -10.64
CA LEU A 152 -21.47 24.40 -11.48
C LEU A 152 -20.63 24.87 -12.69
N GLN A 153 -19.40 24.38 -12.84
CA GLN A 153 -18.45 24.86 -13.83
C GLN A 153 -18.46 24.03 -15.14
N PRO A 154 -18.41 24.67 -16.32
CA PRO A 154 -18.32 23.94 -17.59
C PRO A 154 -17.06 23.07 -17.63
N THR A 155 -17.25 21.80 -18.00
CA THR A 155 -16.23 20.75 -18.00
C THR A 155 -16.52 19.79 -19.16
N ASP A 156 -15.52 19.57 -20.02
CA ASP A 156 -15.61 18.67 -21.17
C ASP A 156 -15.20 17.23 -20.80
N ILE A 157 -14.30 17.09 -19.82
CA ILE A 157 -13.91 15.81 -19.22
C ILE A 157 -13.47 15.98 -17.76
N PHE A 158 -13.91 15.07 -16.90
CA PHE A 158 -13.35 14.92 -15.56
C PHE A 158 -12.21 13.93 -15.58
N VAL A 159 -11.06 14.32 -15.04
CA VAL A 159 -9.89 13.43 -14.85
C VAL A 159 -9.58 13.39 -13.37
N LEU A 160 -10.08 12.36 -12.69
CA LEU A 160 -9.94 12.19 -11.25
C LEU A 160 -8.68 11.37 -10.98
N ALA A 161 -7.66 11.98 -10.40
CA ALA A 161 -6.61 11.23 -9.74
C ALA A 161 -7.12 10.82 -8.35
N GLY A 162 -6.69 9.67 -7.85
CA GLY A 162 -7.02 9.34 -6.48
C GLY A 162 -6.26 8.13 -5.96
N HIS A 163 -5.77 8.26 -4.73
CA HIS A 163 -5.28 7.14 -3.97
C HIS A 163 -6.47 6.38 -3.37
N MET A 164 -7.22 5.74 -4.28
CA MET A 164 -8.51 5.11 -4.04
C MET A 164 -8.67 3.93 -4.99
N SER A 165 -9.10 2.79 -4.46
CA SER A 165 -9.26 1.57 -5.23
C SER A 165 -10.58 1.46 -5.96
N ASP A 166 -10.59 0.75 -7.08
CA ASP A 166 -11.77 0.44 -7.89
C ASP A 166 -12.92 -0.08 -7.03
N LYS A 167 -12.61 -1.05 -6.16
CA LYS A 167 -13.62 -1.80 -5.40
C LYS A 167 -14.03 -1.15 -4.09
N GLN A 168 -13.11 -0.49 -3.38
CA GLN A 168 -13.33 -0.06 -2.00
C GLN A 168 -13.07 1.44 -1.76
N GLY A 169 -12.35 2.11 -2.67
CA GLY A 169 -12.07 3.55 -2.65
C GLY A 169 -13.26 4.47 -2.93
N GLN A 170 -14.51 4.00 -2.81
CA GLN A 170 -15.73 4.82 -2.86
C GLN A 170 -15.92 5.68 -4.13
N TRP A 171 -15.31 5.31 -5.27
CA TRP A 171 -15.43 6.04 -6.54
C TRP A 171 -16.86 6.40 -6.92
N ASP A 172 -17.80 5.46 -6.73
CA ASP A 172 -19.21 5.61 -7.02
C ASP A 172 -19.88 6.77 -6.25
N ILE A 173 -19.34 7.17 -5.09
CA ILE A 173 -19.81 8.34 -4.34
C ILE A 173 -19.40 9.64 -5.08
N VAL A 174 -18.14 9.72 -5.50
CA VAL A 174 -17.58 10.91 -6.18
C VAL A 174 -18.21 11.07 -7.57
N THR A 175 -18.31 9.99 -8.34
CA THR A 175 -18.91 10.03 -9.68
C THR A 175 -20.42 10.24 -9.63
N SER A 176 -21.16 9.65 -8.68
CA SER A 176 -22.58 9.98 -8.47
C SER A 176 -22.80 11.44 -8.07
N ALA A 177 -21.86 12.06 -7.35
CA ALA A 177 -21.95 13.49 -7.03
C ALA A 177 -21.72 14.37 -8.27
N ILE A 178 -20.73 14.03 -9.11
CA ILE A 178 -20.48 14.69 -10.40
C ILE A 178 -21.71 14.54 -11.33
N ARG A 179 -22.27 13.33 -11.45
CA ARG A 179 -23.39 12.99 -12.35
C ARG A 179 -24.67 13.78 -12.09
N LYS A 180 -24.88 14.32 -10.88
CA LYS A 180 -26.02 15.22 -10.56
C LYS A 180 -26.00 16.53 -11.36
N TYR A 181 -24.81 17.00 -11.74
CA TYR A 181 -24.59 18.24 -12.49
C TYR A 181 -24.12 17.95 -13.92
N HIS A 182 -23.35 16.88 -14.09
CA HIS A 182 -22.73 16.46 -15.34
C HIS A 182 -23.17 15.02 -15.72
N PRO A 183 -24.43 14.82 -16.14
CA PRO A 183 -24.98 13.47 -16.37
C PRO A 183 -24.26 12.70 -17.49
N ASN A 184 -23.75 13.41 -18.51
CA ASN A 184 -23.14 12.79 -19.71
C ASN A 184 -21.66 13.13 -19.92
N THR A 185 -21.05 14.03 -19.13
CA THR A 185 -19.63 14.40 -19.30
C THR A 185 -18.72 13.19 -19.01
N PRO A 186 -17.76 12.85 -19.88
CA PRO A 186 -16.81 11.77 -19.62
C PRO A 186 -16.08 11.91 -18.28
N ILE A 187 -15.91 10.79 -17.56
CA ILE A 187 -15.13 10.71 -16.32
C ILE A 187 -14.07 9.62 -16.46
N ALA A 188 -12.79 9.99 -16.43
CA ALA A 188 -11.67 9.08 -16.27
C ALA A 188 -11.16 9.17 -14.82
N ALA A 189 -11.37 8.12 -14.05
CA ALA A 189 -10.82 7.96 -12.70
C ALA A 189 -9.58 7.06 -12.75
N LEU A 190 -8.51 7.51 -12.11
CA LEU A 190 -7.21 6.85 -12.10
C LEU A 190 -6.85 6.55 -10.63
N GLY A 191 -6.91 5.26 -10.29
CA GLY A 191 -6.84 4.74 -8.93
C GLY A 191 -5.45 4.26 -8.52
N GLY A 192 -5.39 3.73 -7.29
CA GLY A 192 -4.17 3.22 -6.66
C GLY A 192 -4.49 2.41 -5.40
N HIS A 193 -3.61 2.48 -4.40
CA HIS A 193 -3.67 1.75 -3.11
C HIS A 193 -3.46 0.23 -3.20
N GLU A 194 -4.24 -0.48 -4.01
CA GLU A 194 -4.32 -1.96 -3.95
C GLU A 194 -3.18 -2.71 -4.63
N HIS A 195 -2.25 -1.97 -5.23
CA HIS A 195 -1.10 -2.53 -5.95
C HIS A 195 -1.48 -3.46 -7.12
N ALA A 196 -2.64 -3.20 -7.75
CA ALA A 196 -3.26 -4.04 -8.77
C ALA A 196 -3.39 -3.37 -10.14
N ARG A 197 -3.52 -4.20 -11.19
CA ARG A 197 -4.07 -3.79 -12.48
C ARG A 197 -5.57 -4.06 -12.47
N ALA A 198 -6.40 -3.04 -12.65
CA ALA A 198 -7.85 -3.17 -12.64
C ALA A 198 -8.51 -2.15 -13.58
N CYS A 199 -9.62 -2.53 -14.21
CA CYS A 199 -10.45 -1.63 -15.01
C CYS A 199 -11.94 -1.90 -14.72
N ARG A 200 -12.71 -0.84 -14.53
CA ARG A 200 -14.17 -0.87 -14.35
C ARG A 200 -14.84 0.29 -15.06
N GLN A 201 -15.87 0.00 -15.86
CA GLN A 201 -16.82 1.03 -16.29
C GLN A 201 -17.91 1.17 -15.20
N LEU A 202 -18.28 2.41 -14.86
CA LEU A 202 -19.38 2.69 -13.91
C LEU A 202 -20.68 2.97 -14.67
N ASP A 203 -20.57 3.74 -15.75
CA ASP A 203 -21.59 4.02 -16.76
C ASP A 203 -20.93 4.10 -18.15
N SER A 204 -21.73 4.27 -19.20
CA SER A 204 -21.24 4.32 -20.60
C SER A 204 -20.28 5.50 -20.91
N ASN A 205 -20.16 6.47 -20.00
CA ASN A 205 -19.28 7.63 -20.09
C ASN A 205 -18.33 7.73 -18.87
N SER A 206 -18.06 6.63 -18.14
CA SER A 206 -17.10 6.66 -17.03
C SER A 206 -16.32 5.36 -16.82
N MET A 207 -15.03 5.51 -16.49
CA MET A 207 -14.09 4.41 -16.28
C MET A 207 -13.19 4.69 -15.07
N VAL A 208 -12.94 3.67 -14.25
CA VAL A 208 -11.87 3.60 -13.25
C VAL A 208 -10.77 2.68 -13.78
N LEU A 209 -9.51 3.07 -13.62
CA LEU A 209 -8.31 2.31 -14.01
C LEU A 209 -7.26 2.35 -12.89
N GLU A 210 -6.71 1.19 -12.50
CA GLU A 210 -5.52 1.07 -11.64
C GLU A 210 -4.33 0.53 -12.43
N SER A 211 -3.12 1.05 -12.16
CA SER A 211 -1.93 0.86 -13.00
C SER A 211 -0.83 -0.03 -12.37
N GLY A 212 -1.16 -0.83 -11.34
CA GLY A 212 -0.19 -1.64 -10.60
C GLY A 212 0.47 -0.89 -9.44
N ARG A 213 1.79 -1.05 -9.29
CA ARG A 213 2.64 -0.49 -8.22
C ARG A 213 4.11 -0.48 -8.64
N PHE A 214 5.00 0.09 -7.80
CA PHE A 214 6.48 0.13 -7.86
C PHE A 214 7.15 0.21 -9.26
N MET A 215 6.48 0.78 -10.26
CA MET A 215 6.86 0.71 -11.67
C MET A 215 6.92 -0.73 -12.25
N GLU A 216 6.30 -1.72 -11.58
CA GLU A 216 6.17 -3.16 -11.93
C GLU A 216 5.33 -3.46 -13.18
N THR A 217 5.03 -2.44 -13.98
CA THR A 217 5.00 -2.62 -15.43
C THR A 217 6.46 -2.47 -15.89
N VAL A 218 7.41 -3.31 -15.43
CA VAL A 218 7.35 -4.80 -15.34
C VAL A 218 7.95 -5.44 -14.03
N ASP A 219 7.34 -6.55 -13.54
CA ASP A 219 7.78 -7.60 -12.57
C ASP A 219 7.79 -7.39 -11.02
N TYR A 220 7.84 -8.49 -10.23
CA TYR A 220 7.17 -8.71 -8.90
C TYR A 220 8.02 -9.61 -7.90
N PHE A 221 7.62 -10.45 -6.89
CA PHE A 221 6.48 -11.41 -6.75
C PHE A 221 6.09 -12.02 -5.36
N VAL A 222 6.32 -11.38 -4.18
CA VAL A 222 5.99 -11.74 -2.75
C VAL A 222 5.05 -12.92 -2.43
N GLU A 223 3.98 -13.11 -3.20
CA GLU A 223 2.86 -14.02 -2.98
C GLU A 223 3.01 -15.36 -3.73
N ARG A 224 4.18 -16.02 -3.69
CA ARG A 224 4.43 -17.23 -4.51
C ARG A 224 4.06 -18.57 -3.86
N TYR A 225 4.27 -18.72 -2.54
CA TYR A 225 4.05 -19.97 -1.80
C TYR A 225 3.06 -19.76 -0.66
N PRO A 226 2.20 -20.74 -0.32
CA PRO A 226 1.24 -20.59 0.77
C PRO A 226 1.97 -20.53 2.12
N TRP A 227 1.44 -19.77 3.07
CA TRP A 227 1.89 -19.83 4.47
C TRP A 227 1.54 -21.21 5.08
N PRO A 228 2.42 -21.86 5.89
CA PRO A 228 3.78 -21.48 6.29
C PRO A 228 4.87 -22.28 5.54
N HIS A 229 4.76 -22.45 4.22
CA HIS A 229 5.76 -23.19 3.42
C HIS A 229 7.16 -22.54 3.55
N PRO A 230 8.27 -23.31 3.65
CA PRO A 230 9.61 -22.72 3.88
C PRO A 230 10.08 -21.69 2.83
N GLN A 231 9.55 -21.75 1.60
CA GLN A 231 9.84 -20.78 0.54
C GLN A 231 8.87 -19.58 0.50
N ASN A 232 7.98 -19.44 1.48
CA ASN A 232 7.19 -18.23 1.70
C ASN A 232 8.04 -17.22 2.51
N ILE A 233 8.15 -15.97 2.03
CA ILE A 233 9.02 -14.97 2.67
C ILE A 233 8.60 -14.61 4.09
N TYR A 234 7.30 -14.62 4.42
CA TYR A 234 6.82 -14.43 5.80
C TYR A 234 7.19 -15.60 6.69
N ALA A 235 7.18 -16.84 6.19
CA ALA A 235 7.60 -18.01 6.95
C ALA A 235 9.10 -17.98 7.25
N PHE A 236 9.94 -17.71 6.23
CA PHE A 236 11.38 -17.45 6.41
C PHE A 236 11.64 -16.34 7.44
N TYR A 237 10.94 -15.20 7.30
CA TYR A 237 11.06 -14.07 8.21
C TYR A 237 10.65 -14.42 9.66
N THR A 238 9.53 -15.12 9.84
CA THR A 238 8.94 -15.44 11.15
C THR A 238 9.69 -16.55 11.89
N PHE A 239 10.18 -17.57 11.16
CA PHE A 239 10.79 -18.77 11.75
C PHE A 239 12.33 -18.77 11.71
N GLN A 240 12.97 -17.84 10.99
CA GLN A 240 14.44 -17.73 10.96
C GLN A 240 14.93 -16.30 11.24
N VAL A 241 14.48 -15.30 10.48
CA VAL A 241 15.02 -13.93 10.60
C VAL A 241 14.71 -13.29 11.95
N LEU A 242 13.46 -13.37 12.43
CA LEU A 242 13.07 -12.85 13.75
C LEU A 242 13.79 -13.58 14.90
N PRO A 243 13.81 -14.92 15.00
CA PRO A 243 14.59 -15.64 16.01
C PRO A 243 16.07 -15.20 16.11
N GLU A 244 16.76 -15.11 14.97
CA GLU A 244 18.19 -14.80 14.94
C GLU A 244 18.48 -13.31 15.16
N ALA A 245 17.88 -12.43 14.35
CA ALA A 245 18.21 -11.01 14.36
C ALA A 245 17.52 -10.21 15.49
N LEU A 246 16.35 -10.66 15.97
CA LEU A 246 15.56 -9.96 17.00
C LEU A 246 15.51 -10.70 18.35
N ILE A 247 15.14 -11.98 18.38
CA ILE A 247 14.90 -12.69 19.66
C ILE A 247 16.21 -12.93 20.40
N LYS A 248 17.24 -13.50 19.75
CA LYS A 248 18.55 -13.74 20.39
C LYS A 248 19.23 -12.43 20.84
N THR A 249 18.97 -11.31 20.17
CA THR A 249 19.61 -10.01 20.46
C THR A 249 18.84 -9.15 21.48
N SER A 250 17.65 -9.59 21.94
CA SER A 250 16.77 -8.79 22.80
C SER A 250 17.13 -8.78 24.28
N GLY A 251 17.94 -9.74 24.74
CA GLY A 251 18.14 -10.02 26.16
C GLY A 251 16.96 -10.73 26.84
N ARG A 252 15.96 -11.20 26.07
CA ARG A 252 14.77 -11.94 26.55
C ARG A 252 14.58 -13.31 25.87
N ALA A 253 15.62 -13.83 25.22
CA ALA A 253 15.55 -15.09 24.44
C ALA A 253 15.12 -16.32 25.27
N ASP A 254 15.37 -16.32 26.58
CA ASP A 254 14.97 -17.41 27.50
C ASP A 254 13.48 -17.37 27.90
N LYS A 255 12.74 -16.30 27.55
CA LYS A 255 11.30 -16.23 27.83
C LYS A 255 10.47 -16.89 26.72
N PRO A 256 9.37 -17.58 27.05
CA PRO A 256 8.36 -17.97 26.06
C PRO A 256 7.82 -16.73 25.34
N TYR A 257 7.70 -16.80 24.02
CA TYR A 257 7.27 -15.68 23.19
C TYR A 257 6.39 -16.14 22.03
N VAL A 258 5.61 -15.20 21.49
CA VAL A 258 4.93 -15.34 20.19
C VAL A 258 5.02 -14.02 19.44
N THR A 259 5.53 -14.05 18.21
CA THR A 259 5.60 -12.92 17.29
C THR A 259 4.34 -12.87 16.43
N LEU A 260 3.74 -11.69 16.29
CA LEU A 260 2.75 -11.34 15.27
C LEU A 260 3.41 -10.58 14.13
N VAL A 261 3.10 -10.95 12.89
CA VAL A 261 3.46 -10.19 11.68
C VAL A 261 2.22 -10.03 10.79
N ASN A 262 2.10 -8.91 10.07
CA ASN A 262 1.04 -8.68 9.10
C ASN A 262 1.55 -8.76 7.65
N SER A 263 0.65 -9.03 6.70
CA SER A 263 0.97 -9.12 5.26
C SER A 263 1.24 -7.77 4.58
N GLY A 264 1.32 -6.67 5.34
CA GLY A 264 1.65 -5.32 4.83
C GLY A 264 3.14 -4.97 4.93
N MET A 265 3.90 -5.64 5.82
CA MET A 265 5.27 -5.23 6.15
C MET A 265 6.32 -5.62 5.10
N LEU A 266 6.13 -6.75 4.41
CA LEU A 266 7.07 -7.23 3.38
C LEU A 266 6.55 -6.81 2.01
N ARG A 267 7.30 -5.92 1.36
CA ARG A 267 6.87 -5.23 0.13
C ARG A 267 7.30 -5.98 -1.13
N PHE A 268 8.45 -6.66 -1.07
CA PHE A 268 9.08 -7.32 -2.22
C PHE A 268 9.71 -8.68 -1.88
N ASP A 269 10.10 -9.45 -2.90
CA ASP A 269 10.80 -10.73 -2.77
C ASP A 269 12.27 -10.58 -2.36
N ILE A 270 12.83 -11.61 -1.73
CA ILE A 270 14.28 -11.82 -1.67
C ILE A 270 14.67 -12.84 -2.73
N TYR A 271 15.45 -12.39 -3.71
CA TYR A 271 16.02 -13.25 -4.74
C TYR A 271 17.37 -13.85 -4.29
N ARG A 272 17.66 -15.09 -4.72
CA ARG A 272 18.97 -15.71 -4.48
C ARG A 272 20.05 -14.92 -5.24
N GLY A 273 21.00 -14.34 -4.52
CA GLY A 273 22.09 -13.56 -5.09
C GLY A 273 22.80 -12.73 -4.01
N VAL A 274 23.44 -11.64 -4.44
CA VAL A 274 23.98 -10.63 -3.51
C VAL A 274 22.82 -9.84 -2.92
N PHE A 275 22.64 -9.90 -1.60
CA PHE A 275 21.68 -9.05 -0.88
C PHE A 275 22.33 -7.69 -0.59
N THR A 276 21.70 -6.60 -1.06
CA THR A 276 22.22 -5.24 -0.91
C THR A 276 21.37 -4.39 0.03
N TRP A 277 21.89 -3.22 0.38
CA TRP A 277 21.14 -2.19 1.11
C TRP A 277 19.92 -1.65 0.35
N ASN A 278 19.88 -1.77 -0.98
CA ASN A 278 18.65 -1.50 -1.73
C ASN A 278 17.60 -2.58 -1.44
N ASP A 279 17.97 -3.85 -1.53
CA ASP A 279 17.05 -4.98 -1.37
C ASP A 279 16.50 -5.04 0.04
N GLN A 280 17.33 -4.72 1.04
CA GLN A 280 16.93 -4.48 2.42
C GLN A 280 15.73 -3.51 2.53
N LEU A 281 15.81 -2.37 1.85
CA LEU A 281 14.79 -1.30 1.92
C LEU A 281 13.59 -1.59 1.00
N THR A 282 13.82 -2.20 -0.16
CA THR A 282 12.77 -2.65 -1.08
C THR A 282 11.95 -3.81 -0.49
N VAL A 283 12.54 -4.68 0.32
CA VAL A 283 11.80 -5.78 0.98
C VAL A 283 11.08 -5.29 2.25
N LEU A 284 11.74 -4.52 3.11
CA LEU A 284 11.20 -4.10 4.41
C LEU A 284 11.65 -2.66 4.73
N PRO A 285 10.91 -1.62 4.30
CA PRO A 285 11.35 -0.21 4.41
C PRO A 285 11.21 0.39 5.82
N PHE A 286 10.30 -0.17 6.64
CA PHE A 286 9.80 0.44 7.88
C PHE A 286 10.89 0.67 8.94
N LYS A 287 10.87 1.86 9.56
CA LYS A 287 11.90 2.31 10.53
C LYS A 287 11.56 1.94 11.96
N GLU A 288 10.27 1.73 12.21
CA GLU A 288 9.66 1.30 13.44
C GLU A 288 10.31 -0.01 13.89
N GLY A 289 10.63 -0.12 15.18
CA GLY A 289 11.10 -1.36 15.77
C GLY A 289 9.96 -2.31 16.11
N TYR A 290 10.30 -3.34 16.88
CA TYR A 290 9.33 -4.21 17.52
C TYR A 290 9.02 -3.72 18.95
N THR A 291 7.79 -3.96 19.37
CA THR A 291 7.25 -3.74 20.71
C THR A 291 6.72 -5.08 21.22
N TYR A 292 6.63 -5.26 22.54
CA TYR A 292 6.00 -6.42 23.16
C TYR A 292 5.11 -6.00 24.33
N ILE A 293 4.25 -6.93 24.74
CA ILE A 293 3.52 -6.90 26.01
C ILE A 293 3.54 -8.30 26.63
N GLU A 294 3.74 -8.37 27.94
CA GLU A 294 3.86 -9.62 28.67
C GLU A 294 2.48 -10.03 29.22
N VAL A 295 1.85 -11.03 28.61
CA VAL A 295 0.45 -11.45 28.92
C VAL A 295 0.33 -12.97 29.11
N PRO A 296 -0.72 -13.48 29.78
CA PRO A 296 -0.96 -14.92 29.84
C PRO A 296 -1.13 -15.54 28.45
N TRP A 297 -0.59 -16.74 28.25
CA TRP A 297 -0.70 -17.48 26.98
C TRP A 297 -2.16 -17.62 26.50
N LEU A 298 -3.12 -17.77 27.42
CA LEU A 298 -4.55 -17.80 27.12
C LEU A 298 -5.04 -16.53 26.39
N ILE A 299 -4.42 -15.38 26.62
CA ILE A 299 -4.71 -14.12 25.92
C ILE A 299 -3.93 -14.08 24.60
N ALA A 300 -2.59 -14.20 24.66
CA ALA A 300 -1.71 -14.02 23.51
C ALA A 300 -2.14 -14.85 22.28
N ARG A 301 -2.41 -16.14 22.49
CA ARG A 301 -2.81 -17.08 21.42
C ARG A 301 -4.10 -16.72 20.68
N ASN A 302 -4.96 -15.91 21.29
CA ASN A 302 -6.24 -15.48 20.73
C ASN A 302 -6.15 -14.09 20.07
N VAL A 303 -5.05 -13.34 20.23
CA VAL A 303 -4.93 -11.97 19.69
C VAL A 303 -4.94 -11.97 18.17
N LYS A 304 -4.25 -12.91 17.52
CA LYS A 304 -4.26 -13.08 16.06
C LYS A 304 -5.68 -13.18 15.52
N ASP A 305 -6.47 -14.10 16.06
CA ASP A 305 -7.83 -14.36 15.61
C ASP A 305 -8.73 -13.14 15.90
N LYS A 306 -8.47 -12.43 17.00
CA LYS A 306 -9.16 -11.18 17.33
C LYS A 306 -8.86 -10.03 16.37
N LEU A 307 -7.66 -9.96 15.79
CA LEU A 307 -7.29 -8.95 14.80
C LEU A 307 -8.07 -9.09 13.49
N PHE A 308 -8.50 -10.30 13.12
CA PHE A 308 -9.38 -10.51 11.96
C PHE A 308 -10.82 -9.99 12.14
N GLU A 309 -11.23 -9.57 13.35
CA GLU A 309 -12.52 -8.87 13.56
C GLU A 309 -12.46 -7.37 13.21
N TYR A 310 -11.28 -6.83 12.88
CA TYR A 310 -11.10 -5.41 12.56
C TYR A 310 -11.20 -5.14 11.05
N PRO A 311 -11.59 -3.92 10.63
CA PRO A 311 -11.42 -3.49 9.25
C PRO A 311 -9.95 -3.59 8.84
N LYS A 312 -9.68 -4.25 7.70
CA LYS A 312 -8.33 -4.54 7.21
C LYS A 312 -7.47 -3.28 7.14
N ASP A 313 -6.31 -3.35 7.81
CA ASP A 313 -5.33 -2.27 8.01
C ASP A 313 -4.78 -1.74 6.69
N HIS A 314 -4.26 -2.68 5.90
CA HIS A 314 -3.80 -2.45 4.54
C HIS A 314 -4.58 -3.42 3.68
N LEU A 315 -5.43 -2.87 2.81
CA LEU A 315 -5.96 -3.66 1.73
C LEU A 315 -4.83 -3.89 0.73
N ASN A 316 -4.24 -5.08 0.79
CA ASN A 316 -3.63 -5.68 -0.39
C ASN A 316 -4.79 -6.28 -1.20
N THR A 317 -5.63 -5.47 -1.86
CA THR A 317 -6.73 -6.04 -2.66
C THR A 317 -6.20 -6.80 -3.86
N ALA A 318 -4.93 -6.75 -4.27
CA ALA A 318 -4.40 -7.76 -5.21
C ALA A 318 -4.62 -9.21 -4.69
N ARG A 319 -4.53 -9.43 -3.35
CA ARG A 319 -4.95 -10.68 -2.69
C ARG A 319 -6.46 -10.93 -2.83
N VAL A 320 -7.30 -9.93 -2.54
CA VAL A 320 -8.77 -10.05 -2.63
C VAL A 320 -9.27 -10.15 -4.08
N LEU A 321 -8.54 -9.61 -5.07
CA LEU A 321 -8.76 -9.82 -6.51
C LEU A 321 -8.41 -11.26 -6.90
N ALA A 322 -7.33 -11.83 -6.36
CA ALA A 322 -7.01 -13.24 -6.56
C ALA A 322 -8.09 -14.14 -5.92
N GLU A 323 -8.53 -13.83 -4.71
CA GLU A 323 -9.60 -14.56 -4.01
C GLU A 323 -10.95 -14.47 -4.76
N GLU A 324 -11.43 -13.26 -5.11
CA GLU A 324 -12.69 -13.10 -5.87
C GLU A 324 -12.60 -13.59 -7.32
N SER A 325 -11.43 -13.57 -7.97
CA SER A 325 -11.28 -14.19 -9.30
C SER A 325 -11.06 -15.70 -9.24
N SER A 326 -10.81 -16.27 -8.06
CA SER A 326 -10.86 -17.71 -7.80
C SER A 326 -12.26 -18.22 -7.46
N SER A 327 -13.17 -17.35 -6.98
CA SER A 327 -14.57 -17.71 -6.71
C SER A 327 -15.47 -17.68 -7.95
N ILE A 328 -14.96 -17.20 -9.09
CA ILE A 328 -15.54 -17.53 -10.40
C ILE A 328 -15.18 -19.00 -10.70
N ASP A 329 -16.15 -19.89 -10.48
CA ASP A 329 -16.02 -21.33 -10.69
C ASP A 329 -15.63 -21.66 -12.15
N VAL A 330 -14.35 -21.98 -12.36
CA VAL A 330 -13.77 -22.27 -13.69
C VAL A 330 -14.32 -23.60 -14.28
N ASN A 331 -14.97 -24.42 -13.44
CA ASN A 331 -15.36 -25.79 -13.78
C ASN A 331 -16.58 -25.90 -14.71
N GLN A 332 -17.28 -24.82 -15.07
CA GLN A 332 -18.48 -24.91 -15.93
C GLN A 332 -18.24 -24.88 -17.45
N PHE A 333 -17.06 -24.46 -17.94
CA PHE A 333 -16.79 -24.41 -19.40
C PHE A 333 -15.44 -24.97 -19.86
N GLU A 334 -14.42 -25.14 -19.00
CA GLU A 334 -13.12 -25.69 -19.44
C GLU A 334 -13.05 -27.23 -19.50
N HIS A 335 -14.05 -27.96 -18.98
CA HIS A 335 -14.04 -29.44 -18.91
C HIS A 335 -14.25 -30.16 -20.26
N LEU A 336 -14.44 -29.45 -21.37
CA LEU A 336 -14.66 -30.05 -22.70
C LEU A 336 -13.41 -30.09 -23.60
N ALA A 337 -12.24 -29.69 -23.09
CA ALA A 337 -10.97 -29.76 -23.83
C ALA A 337 -9.86 -30.45 -23.01
N GLN A 338 -9.12 -31.36 -23.64
CA GLN A 338 -7.89 -31.90 -23.05
C GLN A 338 -6.85 -30.79 -22.91
N LYS A 339 -6.49 -30.43 -21.68
CA LYS A 339 -5.32 -29.58 -21.42
C LYS A 339 -4.04 -30.42 -21.58
N PRO A 340 -3.04 -30.00 -22.38
CA PRO A 340 -1.76 -30.70 -22.47
C PRO A 340 -1.06 -30.80 -21.11
N LEU A 341 -0.50 -31.96 -20.80
CA LEU A 341 0.24 -32.21 -19.55
C LEU A 341 1.51 -31.35 -19.40
N SER A 342 2.01 -30.80 -20.52
CA SER A 342 3.04 -29.78 -20.54
C SER A 342 2.77 -28.80 -21.67
N THR A 343 2.81 -27.51 -21.37
CA THR A 343 2.95 -26.44 -22.35
C THR A 343 4.26 -25.72 -22.09
N SER A 344 5.28 -25.99 -22.90
CA SER A 344 6.51 -25.20 -22.92
C SER A 344 6.20 -23.82 -23.52
N SER A 345 5.65 -22.94 -22.69
CA SER A 345 5.31 -21.57 -23.08
C SER A 345 6.57 -20.80 -23.46
N SER A 346 6.58 -20.22 -24.66
CA SER A 346 7.61 -19.27 -25.09
C SER A 346 7.35 -17.84 -24.60
N LEU A 347 6.24 -17.63 -23.87
CA LEU A 347 5.90 -16.34 -23.27
C LEU A 347 6.61 -16.20 -21.92
N SER A 348 7.22 -15.04 -21.67
CA SER A 348 7.77 -14.72 -20.36
C SER A 348 6.69 -14.82 -19.27
N PRO A 349 7.06 -15.14 -18.03
CA PRO A 349 6.21 -14.85 -16.89
C PRO A 349 5.75 -13.38 -16.93
N GLY A 350 4.51 -13.11 -16.51
CA GLY A 350 4.02 -11.77 -16.21
C GLY A 350 2.54 -11.77 -15.80
N TYR A 351 1.91 -10.60 -15.87
CA TYR A 351 0.48 -10.44 -15.62
C TYR A 351 -0.37 -11.17 -16.68
N VAL A 352 -1.52 -11.70 -16.26
CA VAL A 352 -2.64 -12.03 -17.15
C VAL A 352 -3.90 -11.51 -16.46
N THR A 353 -4.17 -10.24 -16.67
CA THR A 353 -5.19 -9.42 -16.02
C THR A 353 -6.59 -9.87 -16.45
N LYS A 354 -7.55 -9.87 -15.51
CA LYS A 354 -8.97 -10.11 -15.77
C LYS A 354 -9.76 -9.06 -14.99
N ASP A 355 -10.47 -8.20 -15.71
CA ASP A 355 -11.18 -7.05 -15.17
C ASP A 355 -12.61 -6.94 -15.74
N LYS A 356 -13.30 -5.82 -15.49
CA LYS A 356 -14.70 -5.59 -15.93
C LYS A 356 -14.80 -4.86 -17.27
N CYS A 357 -13.69 -4.46 -17.88
CA CYS A 357 -13.63 -3.81 -19.20
C CYS A 357 -13.45 -4.84 -20.33
N GLY A 358 -12.78 -5.96 -20.03
CA GLY A 358 -12.71 -7.14 -20.91
C GLY A 358 -11.68 -7.04 -22.04
N GLY A 359 -11.56 -8.15 -22.79
CA GLY A 359 -10.46 -8.34 -23.75
C GLY A 359 -9.14 -8.70 -23.05
N ASN A 360 -8.01 -8.35 -23.66
CA ASN A 360 -6.70 -8.43 -23.04
C ASN A 360 -6.26 -7.01 -22.66
N GLY A 361 -6.24 -6.69 -21.36
CA GLY A 361 -5.78 -5.39 -20.86
C GLY A 361 -4.25 -5.25 -20.83
N ASP A 362 -3.51 -6.36 -20.78
CA ASP A 362 -2.05 -6.37 -20.84
C ASP A 362 -1.57 -6.21 -22.30
N ASP A 363 -0.58 -5.35 -22.52
CA ASP A 363 0.03 -5.07 -23.83
C ASP A 363 0.89 -6.23 -24.35
N THR A 364 1.57 -6.91 -23.42
CA THR A 364 2.42 -8.08 -23.67
C THR A 364 1.72 -9.37 -23.26
N LYS A 365 1.83 -10.41 -24.08
CA LYS A 365 1.29 -11.74 -23.75
C LYS A 365 2.26 -12.50 -22.85
N HIS A 366 1.75 -12.96 -21.70
CA HIS A 366 2.55 -13.62 -20.68
C HIS A 366 2.04 -15.01 -20.29
N THR A 367 2.93 -15.79 -19.70
CA THR A 367 2.58 -16.91 -18.83
C THR A 367 2.17 -16.35 -17.46
N ARG A 368 0.92 -16.57 -17.02
CA ARG A 368 0.44 -16.11 -15.71
C ARG A 368 1.31 -16.67 -14.57
N ILE A 369 1.86 -15.81 -13.71
CA ILE A 369 2.47 -16.28 -12.44
C ILE A 369 1.37 -16.77 -11.51
N PRO A 370 1.51 -17.98 -10.90
CA PRO A 370 0.65 -18.41 -9.81
C PRO A 370 0.89 -17.55 -8.57
N ARG A 371 -0.19 -16.99 -8.00
CA ARG A 371 -0.17 -16.36 -6.68
C ARG A 371 -0.77 -17.29 -5.62
N GLN A 372 -0.22 -17.25 -4.42
CA GLN A 372 -0.64 -17.95 -3.22
C GLN A 372 -0.70 -16.93 -2.08
N ALA A 373 -1.91 -16.64 -1.62
CA ALA A 373 -2.15 -15.67 -0.57
C ALA A 373 -1.49 -16.08 0.76
N SER A 374 -0.95 -15.10 1.47
CA SER A 374 -0.65 -15.23 2.91
C SER A 374 -1.78 -14.57 3.72
N PRO A 375 -2.12 -15.07 4.92
CA PRO A 375 -3.12 -14.43 5.79
C PRO A 375 -2.74 -12.99 6.15
N ASP A 376 -3.73 -12.13 6.44
CA ASP A 376 -3.45 -10.73 6.85
C ASP A 376 -2.58 -10.66 8.12
N TYR A 377 -2.69 -11.66 9.00
CA TYR A 377 -1.94 -11.82 10.23
C TYR A 377 -1.39 -13.25 10.39
N MET A 378 -0.12 -13.36 10.74
CA MET A 378 0.64 -14.62 10.88
C MET A 378 1.44 -14.62 12.19
N SER A 379 1.76 -15.81 12.69
CA SER A 379 2.46 -15.98 13.98
C SER A 379 3.26 -17.28 14.06
N ASN A 380 4.30 -17.30 14.90
CA ASN A 380 5.09 -18.50 15.19
C ASN A 380 4.41 -19.39 16.27
N ASP A 381 3.14 -19.74 16.09
CA ASP A 381 2.36 -20.46 17.10
C ASP A 381 3.12 -21.71 17.62
N PRO A 382 3.37 -21.82 18.94
CA PRO A 382 4.23 -22.83 19.49
C PRO A 382 3.62 -24.23 19.34
N PHE A 383 4.38 -25.13 18.73
CA PHE A 383 4.04 -26.55 18.56
C PHE A 383 4.12 -27.36 19.88
N TYR A 384 4.49 -26.71 20.99
CA TYR A 384 4.62 -27.29 22.33
C TYR A 384 3.60 -26.66 23.31
N PRO A 385 3.08 -27.41 24.29
CA PRO A 385 2.04 -26.92 25.18
C PRO A 385 2.57 -25.92 26.22
N ILE A 386 2.23 -24.64 26.05
CA ILE A 386 2.42 -23.61 27.07
C ILE A 386 1.22 -23.62 28.04
N PRO A 387 1.42 -23.56 29.39
CA PRO A 387 0.33 -23.44 30.35
C PRO A 387 -0.49 -22.15 30.14
N ARG A 388 -1.81 -22.20 30.32
CA ARG A 388 -2.72 -21.06 30.06
C ARG A 388 -2.33 -19.76 30.75
N GLU A 389 -1.91 -19.87 32.01
CA GLU A 389 -1.55 -18.73 32.87
C GLU A 389 -0.05 -18.38 32.83
N ALA A 390 0.75 -19.11 32.03
CA ALA A 390 2.15 -18.75 31.85
C ALA A 390 2.24 -17.45 31.05
N LEU A 391 3.01 -16.48 31.56
CA LEU A 391 3.26 -15.23 30.86
C LEU A 391 4.16 -15.48 29.65
N VAL A 392 3.81 -14.86 28.53
CA VAL A 392 4.56 -14.90 27.28
C VAL A 392 4.79 -13.48 26.76
N ASP A 393 5.91 -13.26 26.08
CA ASP A 393 6.13 -12.04 25.31
C ASP A 393 5.32 -12.11 24.02
N LEU A 394 4.20 -11.37 23.96
CA LEU A 394 3.50 -11.12 22.70
C LEU A 394 4.20 -9.97 21.98
N ILE A 395 4.92 -10.29 20.92
CA ILE A 395 5.82 -9.39 20.19
C ILE A 395 5.18 -8.97 18.86
N MET A 396 5.24 -7.70 18.49
CA MET A 396 4.68 -7.17 17.25
C MET A 396 5.47 -5.95 16.72
N PRO A 397 5.40 -5.61 15.43
CA PRO A 397 5.84 -4.31 14.93
C PRO A 397 5.13 -3.18 15.68
N ALA A 398 5.84 -2.08 15.98
CA ALA A 398 5.28 -0.99 16.79
C ALA A 398 4.02 -0.33 16.17
N PHE A 399 3.84 -0.37 14.85
CA PHE A 399 2.62 0.14 14.21
C PHE A 399 1.36 -0.69 14.53
N LEU A 400 1.50 -1.97 14.91
CA LEU A 400 0.37 -2.80 15.37
C LEU A 400 0.00 -2.58 16.85
N GLU A 401 0.79 -1.82 17.63
CA GLU A 401 0.58 -1.58 19.07
C GLU A 401 -0.89 -1.33 19.41
N LYS A 402 -1.52 -0.37 18.72
CA LYS A 402 -2.90 0.05 18.97
C LYS A 402 -3.91 -1.08 18.78
N ARG A 403 -3.85 -1.79 17.65
CA ARG A 403 -4.82 -2.86 17.30
C ARG A 403 -4.60 -4.11 18.16
N VAL A 404 -3.35 -4.42 18.51
CA VAL A 404 -3.02 -5.47 19.48
C VAL A 404 -3.54 -5.09 20.88
N LEU A 405 -3.32 -3.86 21.34
CA LEU A 405 -3.82 -3.37 22.63
C LEU A 405 -5.35 -3.41 22.73
N GLU A 406 -6.05 -2.93 21.71
CA GLU A 406 -7.52 -3.00 21.64
C GLU A 406 -8.01 -4.46 21.62
N SER A 407 -7.29 -5.37 20.96
CA SER A 407 -7.61 -6.80 20.91
C SER A 407 -7.45 -7.50 22.26
N ILE A 408 -6.35 -7.22 22.97
CA ILE A 408 -6.08 -7.73 24.33
C ILE A 408 -7.18 -7.28 25.30
N ASN A 409 -7.55 -6.00 25.26
CA ASN A 409 -8.66 -5.47 26.07
C ASN A 409 -10.00 -6.12 25.72
N LYS A 410 -10.31 -6.32 24.43
CA LYS A 410 -11.53 -7.06 23.99
C LYS A 410 -11.53 -8.55 24.37
N LEU A 411 -10.37 -9.14 24.65
CA LEU A 411 -10.23 -10.51 25.16
C LEU A 411 -10.38 -10.59 26.70
N GLY A 412 -10.69 -9.48 27.37
CA GLY A 412 -10.95 -9.43 28.81
C GLY A 412 -9.69 -9.28 29.67
N HIS A 413 -8.57 -8.88 29.08
CA HIS A 413 -7.33 -8.55 29.81
C HIS A 413 -7.10 -7.03 29.77
N PRO A 414 -7.39 -6.28 30.85
CA PRO A 414 -7.18 -4.84 30.89
C PRO A 414 -5.70 -4.50 30.73
N ALA A 415 -5.37 -3.73 29.71
CA ALA A 415 -4.00 -3.33 29.41
C ALA A 415 -3.97 -1.90 28.82
N THR A 416 -2.87 -1.20 29.01
CA THR A 416 -2.63 0.17 28.53
C THR A 416 -1.41 0.24 27.62
N ARG A 417 -1.07 1.45 27.15
CA ARG A 417 0.21 1.65 26.43
C ARG A 417 1.42 1.65 27.36
N GLU A 418 1.24 1.85 28.66
CA GLU A 418 2.35 1.83 29.63
C GLU A 418 2.87 0.41 29.86
N ASP A 419 2.01 -0.60 29.66
CA ASP A 419 2.35 -2.03 29.68
C ASP A 419 3.07 -2.51 28.41
N MET A 420 3.15 -1.66 27.37
CA MET A 420 3.83 -1.96 26.11
C MET A 420 5.27 -1.43 26.12
N HIS A 421 6.22 -2.28 25.71
CA HIS A 421 7.65 -2.04 25.86
C HIS A 421 8.40 -2.37 24.57
N ARG A 422 9.45 -1.60 24.22
CA ARG A 422 10.25 -1.88 23.02
C ARG A 422 10.97 -3.24 23.15
N TYR A 423 10.87 -4.08 22.12
CA TYR A 423 11.56 -5.36 22.05
C TYR A 423 12.88 -5.21 21.27
N GLY A 424 14.01 -5.35 21.96
CA GLY A 424 15.35 -5.19 21.40
C GLY A 424 15.70 -3.75 20.98
N ASN A 425 16.83 -3.60 20.29
CA ASN A 425 17.32 -2.30 19.78
C ASN A 425 17.63 -2.35 18.28
N VAL A 426 16.66 -2.84 17.50
CA VAL A 426 16.73 -3.02 16.05
C VAL A 426 15.56 -2.26 15.39
N ALA A 427 15.77 -1.67 14.23
CA ALA A 427 14.70 -1.14 13.37
C ALA A 427 14.23 -2.24 12.42
N SER A 428 12.93 -2.33 12.06
CA SER A 428 12.42 -3.44 11.25
C SER A 428 13.24 -3.64 9.97
N LYS A 429 13.55 -2.55 9.25
CA LYS A 429 14.38 -2.58 8.05
C LYS A 429 15.79 -3.13 8.21
N GLU A 430 16.34 -3.26 9.42
CA GLU A 430 17.68 -3.82 9.63
C GLU A 430 17.70 -5.36 9.73
N LEU A 431 16.55 -6.01 9.89
CA LEU A 431 16.48 -7.41 10.32
C LEU A 431 17.03 -8.40 9.30
N PHE A 432 16.71 -8.26 8.01
CA PHE A 432 17.28 -9.12 6.97
C PHE A 432 18.80 -8.92 6.81
N ALA A 433 19.27 -7.67 6.86
CA ALA A 433 20.71 -7.38 6.79
C ALA A 433 21.45 -8.05 7.96
N ARG A 434 20.98 -7.85 9.20
CA ARG A 434 21.56 -8.50 10.39
C ARG A 434 21.52 -10.03 10.32
N TYR A 435 20.48 -10.62 9.72
CA TYR A 435 20.44 -12.07 9.49
C TYR A 435 21.52 -12.51 8.49
N PHE A 436 21.59 -11.89 7.30
CA PHE A 436 22.61 -12.26 6.29
C PHE A 436 24.05 -11.89 6.71
N GLU A 437 24.24 -10.97 7.65
CA GLU A 437 25.53 -10.71 8.33
C GLU A 437 25.96 -11.87 9.25
N HIS A 438 25.01 -12.60 9.84
CA HIS A 438 25.30 -13.81 10.65
C HIS A 438 25.44 -15.07 9.78
N PHE A 439 24.79 -15.11 8.61
CA PHE A 439 24.87 -16.21 7.63
C PHE A 439 25.43 -15.72 6.28
N PRO A 440 26.68 -15.22 6.23
CA PRO A 440 27.27 -14.67 5.01
C PRO A 440 27.53 -15.77 3.97
N ALA A 441 27.27 -15.46 2.70
CA ALA A 441 27.56 -16.36 1.59
C ALA A 441 29.08 -16.62 1.47
N ILE A 442 29.47 -17.89 1.46
CA ILE A 442 30.86 -18.32 1.30
C ILE A 442 31.08 -18.56 -0.20
N ASN A 443 32.07 -17.89 -0.80
CA ASN A 443 32.35 -17.98 -2.26
C ASN A 443 31.16 -17.61 -3.17
N ASN A 444 30.25 -16.74 -2.72
CA ASN A 444 28.94 -16.43 -3.34
C ASN A 444 27.93 -17.59 -3.35
N GLU A 445 28.18 -18.67 -2.61
CA GLU A 445 27.25 -19.75 -2.36
C GLU A 445 26.64 -19.57 -0.96
N CYS A 446 25.34 -19.81 -0.84
CA CYS A 446 24.70 -19.93 0.47
C CYS A 446 25.17 -21.24 1.12
N PRO A 447 25.32 -21.31 2.45
CA PRO A 447 25.45 -22.60 3.16
C PRO A 447 24.32 -23.56 2.76
N GLU A 448 24.58 -24.88 2.84
CA GLU A 448 23.58 -25.92 2.51
C GLU A 448 22.62 -26.24 3.68
N ASP A 449 22.78 -25.55 4.83
CA ASP A 449 22.07 -25.78 6.11
C ASP A 449 20.83 -24.87 6.28
#